data_AF-A0A6J3LS38-F1
#
_entry.id   AF-A0A6J3LS38-F1
#
_cell.length_a   1.000
_cell.length_b   1.000
_cell.length_c   1.000
_cell.angle_alpha   90.00
_cell.angle_beta   90.00
_cell.angle_gamma   90.00
#
_symmetry.space_group_name_H-M   'P 1'
#
loop_
_entity.id
_entity.type
_entity.pdbx_description
1 polymer ?
#
loop_
_entity_poly.entity_id
_entity_poly.type
_entity_poly.pdbx_seq_one_letter_code
_entity_poly.pdbx_strand_id
1 'polypeptide(L)'
;MSSDTTHYNVYRVLSSQSHGPDHEGLALVPAQMPEQNAGRFYHVIGSVGMGMDYQKRGRFDFSREESYKSKSFLFPIKKESLQDWEQICESKPAPHDPRVLTERNISPPPPNCASWVDDVIKDAKALAITSRPDQS
;
A
#
# COMPACT_ATOMS: atom_id res chain seq x y z
N MET A 1 -13.39 -22.35 -9.95
CA MET A 1 -12.61 -22.79 -8.77
C MET A 1 -12.20 -21.55 -8.00
N SER A 2 -12.91 -21.18 -6.93
CA SER A 2 -12.33 -20.22 -5.98
C SER A 2 -11.25 -20.96 -5.22
N SER A 3 -9.99 -20.65 -5.48
CA SER A 3 -8.94 -21.04 -4.56
C SER A 3 -9.25 -20.35 -3.23
N ASP A 4 -9.49 -21.13 -2.18
CA ASP A 4 -9.65 -20.57 -0.85
C ASP A 4 -8.36 -19.83 -0.52
N THR A 5 -8.48 -18.51 -0.36
CA THR A 5 -7.34 -17.69 0.00
C THR A 5 -6.86 -18.12 1.37
N THR A 6 -5.61 -18.56 1.50
CA THR A 6 -5.02 -18.92 2.80
C THR A 6 -4.16 -17.79 3.36
N HIS A 7 -3.52 -17.04 2.47
CA HIS A 7 -2.69 -15.89 2.79
C HIS A 7 -2.72 -14.87 1.64
N TYR A 8 -2.40 -13.63 1.99
CA TYR A 8 -2.22 -12.54 1.04
C TYR A 8 -0.74 -12.20 0.92
N ASN A 9 -0.29 -11.96 -0.30
CA ASN A 9 0.99 -11.32 -0.54
C ASN A 9 0.80 -9.81 -0.48
N VAL A 10 1.66 -9.15 0.30
CA VAL A 10 1.71 -7.70 0.38
C VAL A 10 2.67 -7.18 -0.68
N TYR A 11 2.18 -6.26 -1.51
CA TYR A 11 2.98 -5.56 -2.51
C TYR A 11 2.97 -4.06 -2.27
N ARG A 12 4.12 -3.42 -2.48
CA ARG A 12 4.22 -1.99 -2.77
C ARG A 12 3.99 -1.78 -4.26
N VAL A 13 3.02 -0.96 -4.63
CA VAL A 13 2.68 -0.66 -6.03
C VAL A 13 3.09 0.77 -6.31
N LEU A 14 3.77 0.95 -7.45
CA LEU A 14 4.21 2.25 -7.95
C LEU A 14 3.42 2.61 -9.20
N SER A 15 2.90 3.83 -9.23
CA SER A 15 2.16 4.39 -10.36
C SER A 15 2.67 5.78 -10.70
N SER A 16 2.73 6.14 -11.97
CA SER A 16 2.99 7.52 -12.39
C SER A 16 1.84 8.45 -12.00
N GLN A 17 2.16 9.71 -11.77
CA GLN A 17 1.17 10.77 -11.65
C GLN A 17 1.57 11.94 -12.55
N SER A 18 0.57 12.73 -12.95
CA SER A 18 0.77 13.84 -13.91
C SER A 18 1.74 14.90 -13.41
N HIS A 19 1.84 15.09 -12.09
CA HIS A 19 2.70 16.08 -11.46
C HIS A 19 3.35 15.52 -10.19
N GLY A 20 4.65 15.78 -9.99
CA GLY A 20 5.38 15.36 -8.79
C GLY A 20 5.96 13.94 -8.87
N PRO A 21 6.47 13.41 -7.74
CA PRO A 21 6.98 12.04 -7.63
C PRO A 21 5.91 11.00 -7.94
N ASP A 22 6.31 9.76 -8.21
CA ASP A 22 5.36 8.67 -8.44
C ASP A 22 4.44 8.44 -7.22
N HIS A 23 3.21 8.03 -7.50
CA HIS A 23 2.23 7.63 -6.51
C HIS A 23 2.54 6.21 -5.99
N GLU A 24 2.40 6.02 -4.69
CA GLU A 24 2.62 4.73 -4.03
C GLU A 24 1.38 4.25 -3.29
N GLY A 25 1.16 2.94 -3.33
CA GLY A 25 0.12 2.26 -2.57
C GLY A 25 0.52 0.85 -2.18
N LEU A 26 -0.37 0.19 -1.44
CA LEU A 26 -0.20 -1.18 -0.97
C LEU A 26 -1.29 -2.07 -1.55
N ALA A 27 -0.91 -3.25 -2.01
CA ALA A 27 -1.85 -4.27 -2.46
C ALA A 27 -1.77 -5.53 -1.60
N LEU A 28 -2.94 -6.07 -1.21
CA LEU A 28 -3.09 -7.44 -0.74
C LEU A 28 -3.64 -8.29 -1.86
N VAL A 29 -2.82 -9.21 -2.36
CA VAL A 29 -3.20 -10.12 -3.44
C VAL A 29 -3.27 -11.54 -2.89
N PRO A 30 -4.39 -12.28 -3.08
CA PRO A 30 -4.44 -13.69 -2.73
C PRO A 30 -3.25 -14.44 -3.33
N ALA A 31 -2.43 -15.10 -2.52
CA ALA A 31 -1.21 -15.75 -3.00
C ALA A 31 -1.49 -16.89 -3.99
N GLN A 32 -2.71 -17.43 -3.98
CA GLN A 32 -3.18 -18.47 -4.89
C GLN A 32 -3.57 -17.94 -6.28
N MET A 33 -3.51 -16.63 -6.51
CA MET A 33 -3.80 -16.02 -7.82
C MET A 33 -2.53 -15.99 -8.69
N PRO A 34 -2.45 -16.69 -9.83
CA PRO A 34 -1.20 -16.79 -10.59
C PRO A 34 -0.58 -15.45 -11.00
N GLU A 35 -1.42 -14.52 -11.48
CA GLU A 35 -0.97 -13.22 -12.01
C GLU A 35 -0.43 -12.26 -10.94
N GLN A 36 -0.87 -12.44 -9.69
CA GLN A 36 -0.55 -11.54 -8.57
C GLN A 36 -0.82 -10.04 -8.87
N ASN A 37 -1.71 -9.71 -9.81
CA ASN A 37 -1.91 -8.35 -10.34
C ASN A 37 -3.19 -7.67 -9.83
N ALA A 38 -4.06 -8.41 -9.15
CA ALA A 38 -5.35 -7.91 -8.71
C ALA A 38 -5.65 -8.31 -7.27
N GLY A 39 -6.15 -7.37 -6.48
CA GLY A 39 -6.42 -7.61 -5.06
C GLY A 39 -7.06 -6.42 -4.38
N ARG A 40 -6.97 -6.40 -3.05
CA ARG A 40 -7.35 -5.22 -2.27
C ARG A 40 -6.23 -4.20 -2.39
N PHE A 41 -6.58 -2.94 -2.62
CA PHE A 41 -5.62 -1.86 -2.81
C PHE A 41 -5.89 -0.73 -1.82
N TYR A 42 -4.83 -0.23 -1.20
CA TYR A 42 -4.85 0.76 -0.14
C TYR A 42 -3.87 1.86 -0.49
N HIS A 43 -4.33 3.09 -0.45
CA HIS A 43 -3.50 4.25 -0.75
C HIS A 43 -4.08 5.51 -0.15
N VAL A 44 -3.27 6.56 -0.16
CA VAL A 44 -3.73 7.93 0.12
C VAL A 44 -3.77 8.69 -1.21
N ILE A 45 -4.81 9.46 -1.46
CA ILE A 45 -4.97 10.24 -2.69
C ILE A 45 -5.15 11.73 -2.38
N GLY A 46 -5.03 12.58 -3.39
CA GLY A 46 -5.18 14.02 -3.24
C GLY A 46 -3.83 14.73 -3.21
N SER A 47 -3.82 15.95 -2.67
CA SER A 47 -2.64 16.80 -2.64
C SER A 47 -2.23 17.07 -1.20
N VAL A 48 -0.96 16.86 -0.88
CA VAL A 48 -0.41 17.02 0.47
C VAL A 48 -0.79 18.36 1.11
N GLY A 49 -0.78 19.46 0.35
CA GLY A 49 -1.10 20.79 0.88
C GLY A 49 -2.56 21.01 1.26
N MET A 50 -3.47 20.26 0.65
CA MET A 50 -4.91 20.33 0.90
C MET A 50 -5.40 19.22 1.85
N GLY A 51 -4.49 18.35 2.26
CA GLY A 51 -4.81 17.08 2.91
C GLY A 51 -5.04 15.99 1.87
N MET A 52 -4.45 14.83 2.12
CA MET A 52 -4.74 13.60 1.39
C MET A 52 -5.84 12.80 2.10
N ASP A 53 -6.50 11.93 1.35
CA ASP A 53 -7.55 11.04 1.84
C ASP A 53 -7.14 9.58 1.71
N TYR A 54 -7.34 8.80 2.76
CA TYR A 54 -7.20 7.34 2.69
C TYR A 54 -8.32 6.71 1.86
N GLN A 55 -7.96 5.78 0.98
CA GLN A 55 -8.89 4.98 0.20
C GLN A 55 -8.55 3.49 0.23
N LYS A 56 -9.61 2.67 0.23
CA LYS A 56 -9.57 1.22 0.08
C LYS A 56 -10.38 0.79 -1.13
N ARG A 57 -9.78 -0.01 -2.02
CA ARG A 57 -10.43 -0.65 -3.17
C ARG A 57 -10.40 -2.16 -2.98
N GLY A 58 -11.51 -2.86 -3.24
CA GLY A 58 -11.66 -4.29 -2.94
C GLY A 58 -11.06 -5.24 -3.98
N ARG A 59 -11.51 -5.15 -5.25
CA ARG A 59 -11.02 -5.96 -6.37
C ARG A 59 -10.44 -5.03 -7.44
N PHE A 60 -9.23 -4.55 -7.20
CA PHE A 60 -8.55 -3.62 -8.07
C PHE A 60 -7.41 -4.33 -8.80
N ASP A 61 -7.45 -4.31 -10.13
CA ASP A 61 -6.36 -4.79 -10.99
C ASP A 61 -5.44 -3.62 -11.32
N PHE A 62 -4.45 -3.41 -10.46
CA PHE A 62 -3.52 -2.29 -10.59
C PHE A 62 -2.65 -2.41 -11.84
N SER A 63 -2.50 -3.60 -12.44
CA SER A 63 -1.69 -3.78 -13.65
C SER A 63 -2.36 -3.24 -14.93
N ARG A 64 -3.68 -3.00 -14.87
CA ARG A 64 -4.46 -2.47 -16.00
C ARG A 64 -4.55 -0.96 -16.04
N GLU A 65 -4.09 -0.28 -14.99
CA GLU A 65 -4.09 1.18 -14.97
C GLU A 65 -2.99 1.70 -15.90
N GLU A 66 -3.31 2.69 -16.72
CA GLU A 66 -2.33 3.32 -17.61
C GLU A 66 -1.14 3.94 -16.85
N SER A 67 -1.38 4.34 -15.60
CA SER A 67 -0.36 4.89 -14.70
C SER A 67 0.52 3.82 -14.05
N TYR A 68 0.19 2.53 -14.15
CA TYR A 68 0.97 1.48 -13.48
C TYR A 68 2.41 1.42 -13.99
N LYS A 69 3.37 1.39 -13.05
CA LYS A 69 4.79 1.24 -13.35
C LYS A 69 5.31 -0.12 -12.92
N SER A 70 5.15 -0.45 -11.64
CA SER A 70 5.70 -1.68 -11.08
C SER A 70 5.05 -2.06 -9.76
N LYS A 71 5.37 -3.27 -9.31
CA LYS A 71 5.06 -3.76 -7.97
C LYS A 71 6.29 -4.45 -7.38
N SER A 72 6.47 -4.33 -6.06
CA SER A 72 7.52 -4.99 -5.31
C SER A 72 6.92 -5.81 -4.19
N PHE A 73 7.25 -7.10 -4.12
CA PHE A 73 6.83 -7.96 -3.01
C PHE A 73 7.50 -7.50 -1.72
N LEU A 74 6.75 -7.49 -0.62
CA LEU A 74 7.25 -7.12 0.69
C LEU A 74 7.29 -8.32 1.63
N PHE A 75 6.13 -8.89 1.95
CA PHE A 75 5.98 -10.05 2.82
C PHE A 75 4.57 -10.65 2.65
N PRO A 76 4.34 -11.90 3.09
CA PRO A 76 3.01 -12.50 3.14
C PRO A 76 2.37 -12.33 4.53
N ILE A 77 1.04 -12.22 4.58
CA ILE A 77 0.24 -12.22 5.81
C ILE A 77 -0.84 -13.31 5.76
N LYS A 78 -1.24 -13.86 6.91
CA LYS A 78 -2.34 -14.83 6.96
C LYS A 78 -3.66 -14.15 6.59
N LYS A 79 -4.60 -14.91 5.99
CA LYS A 79 -5.95 -14.40 5.72
C LYS A 79 -6.66 -13.90 6.98
N GLU A 80 -6.42 -14.57 8.12
CA GLU A 80 -6.98 -14.21 9.43
C GLU A 80 -6.56 -12.80 9.88
N SER A 81 -5.36 -12.35 9.49
CA SER A 81 -4.83 -11.01 9.82
C SER A 81 -5.35 -9.91 8.89
N LEU A 82 -6.33 -10.19 8.02
CA LEU A 82 -6.88 -9.20 7.10
C LEU A 82 -7.50 -8.02 7.85
N GLN A 83 -8.24 -8.27 8.93
CA GLN A 83 -8.84 -7.20 9.72
C GLN A 83 -7.78 -6.32 10.39
N ASP A 84 -6.78 -6.94 11.02
CA ASP A 84 -5.66 -6.22 11.65
C ASP A 84 -4.89 -5.39 10.62
N TRP A 85 -4.66 -5.93 9.42
CA TRP A 85 -4.05 -5.20 8.31
C TRP A 85 -4.87 -3.97 7.93
N GLU A 86 -6.18 -4.13 7.70
CA GLU A 86 -7.05 -3.02 7.30
C GLU A 86 -7.09 -1.94 8.38
N GLN A 87 -7.11 -2.34 9.66
CA GLN A 87 -7.04 -1.42 10.80
C GLN A 87 -5.70 -0.67 10.85
N ILE A 88 -4.56 -1.34 10.60
CA ILE A 88 -3.26 -0.66 10.53
C ILE A 88 -3.28 0.38 9.41
N CYS A 89 -3.73 0.03 8.21
CA CYS A 89 -3.82 0.96 7.09
C CYS A 89 -4.66 2.21 7.42
N GLU A 90 -5.84 2.00 8.01
CA GLU A 90 -6.78 3.09 8.34
C GLU A 90 -6.29 3.95 9.53
N SER A 91 -5.51 3.37 10.44
CA SER A 91 -4.96 4.09 11.60
C SER A 91 -3.85 5.10 11.25
N LYS A 92 -3.22 4.96 10.08
CA LYS A 92 -2.13 5.86 9.67
C LYS A 92 -2.70 7.17 9.13
N PRO A 93 -2.27 8.32 9.68
CA PRO A 93 -2.79 9.61 9.24
C PRO A 93 -2.44 9.81 7.75
N ALA A 94 -3.43 10.23 6.97
CA ALA A 94 -3.17 10.62 5.60
C ALA A 94 -2.26 11.87 5.59
N PRO A 95 -1.28 11.95 4.68
CA PRO A 95 -0.34 13.06 4.65
C PRO A 95 -1.04 14.42 4.49
N HIS A 96 -0.63 15.39 5.31
CA HIS A 96 -1.07 16.76 5.21
C HIS A 96 0.06 17.70 5.65
N ASP A 97 0.41 18.63 4.77
CA ASP A 97 1.38 19.68 5.08
C ASP A 97 1.09 20.94 4.25
N PRO A 98 0.41 21.95 4.82
CA PRO A 98 0.02 23.14 4.08
C PRO A 98 1.22 24.01 3.63
N ARG A 99 2.42 23.78 4.17
CA ARG A 99 3.64 24.51 3.78
C ARG A 99 3.94 24.35 2.28
N VAL A 100 3.57 23.21 1.69
CA VAL A 100 3.76 22.92 0.25
C VAL A 100 3.01 23.88 -0.67
N LEU A 101 2.05 24.65 -0.13
CA LEU A 101 1.31 25.65 -0.89
C LEU A 101 2.06 26.99 -1.02
N THR A 102 2.97 27.30 -0.09
CA THR A 102 3.56 28.64 0.04
C THR A 102 5.08 28.65 0.08
N GLU A 103 5.71 27.56 0.53
CA GLU A 103 7.15 27.48 0.75
C GLU A 103 7.86 26.74 -0.40
N ARG A 104 9.01 27.26 -0.84
CA ARG A 104 9.81 26.65 -1.92
C ARG A 104 10.81 25.61 -1.42
N ASN A 105 11.34 25.78 -0.20
CA ASN A 105 12.42 24.96 0.35
C ASN A 105 12.01 24.42 1.73
N ILE A 106 11.11 23.44 1.72
CA ILE A 106 10.55 22.87 2.95
C ILE A 106 11.54 21.86 3.53
N SER A 107 11.94 22.08 4.77
CA SER A 107 12.79 21.17 5.54
C SER A 107 12.20 20.98 6.95
N PRO A 108 12.00 19.73 7.42
CA PRO A 108 12.19 18.47 6.68
C PRO A 108 11.17 18.32 5.53
N PRO A 109 11.43 17.42 4.55
CA PRO A 109 10.50 17.19 3.44
C PRO A 109 9.07 16.88 3.94
N PRO A 110 8.04 17.37 3.24
CA PRO A 110 6.67 17.10 3.63
C PRO A 110 6.35 15.59 3.50
N PRO A 111 5.47 15.05 4.38
CA PRO A 111 4.99 13.68 4.23
C PRO A 111 4.23 13.53 2.90
N ASN A 112 4.28 12.32 2.33
CA ASN A 112 3.65 11.96 1.06
C ASN A 112 3.16 10.50 1.08
N CYS A 113 2.63 10.02 -0.05
CA CYS A 113 2.14 8.65 -0.18
C CYS A 113 3.22 7.59 0.15
N ALA A 114 4.48 7.81 -0.24
CA ALA A 114 5.58 6.91 0.10
C ALA A 114 5.81 6.82 1.62
N SER A 115 5.79 7.95 2.33
CA SER A 115 5.93 7.96 3.79
C SER A 115 4.77 7.26 4.50
N TRP A 116 3.53 7.42 4.02
CA TRP A 116 2.38 6.68 4.55
C TRP A 116 2.55 5.17 4.33
N VAL A 117 3.00 4.76 3.14
CA VAL A 117 3.31 3.35 2.84
C VAL A 117 4.38 2.81 3.78
N ASP A 118 5.46 3.54 4.01
CA ASP A 118 6.53 3.13 4.92
C ASP A 118 6.04 2.97 6.38
N ASP A 119 5.19 3.89 6.86
CA ASP A 119 4.61 3.81 8.19
C ASP A 119 3.65 2.63 8.35
N VAL A 120 2.84 2.31 7.33
CA VAL A 120 2.01 1.09 7.34
C VAL A 120 2.88 -0.15 7.36
N ILE A 121 3.90 -0.22 6.50
CA ILE A 121 4.82 -1.37 6.42
C ILE A 121 5.52 -1.61 7.76
N LYS A 122 5.98 -0.54 8.41
CA LYS A 122 6.69 -0.62 9.70
C LYS A 122 5.86 -1.37 10.75
N ASP A 123 4.58 -1.06 10.85
CA ASP A 123 3.69 -1.68 11.83
C ASP A 123 3.20 -3.06 11.36
N ALA A 124 2.83 -3.17 10.07
CA ALA A 124 2.29 -4.39 9.51
C ALA A 124 3.31 -5.55 9.41
N LYS A 125 4.62 -5.26 9.51
CA LYS A 125 5.66 -6.30 9.61
C LYS A 125 5.42 -7.28 10.77
N ALA A 126 4.75 -6.86 11.85
CA ALA A 126 4.37 -7.76 12.94
C ALA A 126 3.37 -8.85 12.51
N LEU A 127 2.61 -8.63 11.43
CA LEU A 127 1.66 -9.59 10.86
C LEU A 127 2.30 -10.57 9.87
N ALA A 128 3.58 -10.37 9.53
CA ALA A 128 4.25 -11.18 8.53
C ALA A 128 4.31 -12.65 8.96
N ILE A 129 4.06 -13.56 8.01
CA ILE A 129 4.30 -14.98 8.23
C ILE A 129 5.82 -15.18 8.32
N THR A 130 6.33 -15.41 9.54
CA THR A 130 7.76 -15.57 9.84
C THR A 130 8.24 -17.02 9.74
N SER A 131 7.33 -17.98 9.59
CA SER A 131 7.65 -19.41 9.49
C SER A 131 8.26 -19.77 8.13
N ARG A 132 9.50 -20.26 8.13
CA ARG A 132 10.01 -21.12 7.06
C ARG A 132 9.16 -22.40 7.04
N PRO A 133 8.53 -22.80 5.92
CA PRO A 133 7.94 -24.12 5.82
C PRO A 133 9.05 -25.13 5.50
N ASP A 134 9.94 -25.37 6.46
CA ASP A 134 10.73 -26.61 6.57
C ASP A 134 11.47 -26.59 7.91
N GLN A 135 10.96 -27.33 8.91
CA GLN A 135 11.74 -28.31 9.66
C GLN A 135 10.78 -29.33 10.28
N SER A 136 11.12 -30.61 10.03
CA SER A 136 10.53 -31.90 10.45
C SER A 136 9.28 -32.40 9.74
#